data_AF-A0A3E2J8I9-F1
#
_entry.id   AF-A0A3E2J8I9-F1
#
_cell.length_a   1.000
_cell.length_b   1.000
_cell.length_c   1.000
_cell.angle_alpha   90.00
_cell.angle_beta   90.00
_cell.angle_gamma   90.00
#
_symmetry.space_group_name_H-M   'P 1'
#
loop_
_entity.id
_entity.type
_entity.pdbx_description
1 polymer ?
#
loop_
_entity_poly.entity_id
_entity_poly.type
_entity_poly.pdbx_seq_one_letter_code
_entity_poly.pdbx_strand_id
1 'polypeptide(L)'
;MNNTVIWIIIGMAVVTYIPRLLPFVLFKGKEMPPFLQGVLKNIPYATLGALIFPGILLIQEDITYGLIGAAAAFLIAFLGANVIVVVLGAIAVLSVYTVFMPL
;
A
#
# COMPACT_ATOMS: atom_id res chain seq x y z
N MET A 1 1.66 -26.01 27.26
CA MET A 1 1.65 -25.28 25.98
C MET A 1 1.22 -26.26 24.91
N ASN A 2 0.15 -25.96 24.17
CA ASN A 2 -0.52 -26.92 23.31
C ASN A 2 0.33 -27.23 22.07
N ASN A 3 0.65 -28.51 21.81
CA ASN A 3 1.47 -28.96 20.67
C ASN A 3 0.99 -28.40 19.33
N THR A 4 -0.31 -28.12 19.20
CA THR A 4 -0.92 -27.50 18.02
C THR A 4 -0.31 -26.15 17.66
N VAL A 5 0.06 -25.32 18.64
CA VAL A 5 0.66 -23.99 18.38
C VAL A 5 2.05 -24.14 17.78
N ILE A 6 2.83 -25.13 18.24
CA ILE A 6 4.17 -25.42 17.72
C ILE A 6 4.09 -25.87 16.25
N TRP A 7 3.13 -26.74 15.92
CA TRP A 7 2.90 -27.17 14.54
C TRP A 7 2.45 -26.03 13.61
N ILE A 8 1.62 -25.10 14.10
CA ILE A 8 1.21 -23.91 13.33
C ILE A 8 2.40 -22.99 13.06
N ILE A 9 3.26 -22.76 14.07
CA ILE A 9 4.45 -21.92 13.91
C ILE A 9 5.40 -22.53 12.88
N ILE A 10 5.66 -23.85 12.95
CA ILE A 10 6.51 -24.54 11.98
C ILE A 10 5.88 -24.51 10.58
N GLY A 11 4.57 -24.76 10.47
CA GLY A 11 3.85 -24.69 9.20
C GLY A 11 3.92 -23.30 8.55
N MET A 12 3.67 -22.23 9.33
CA MET A 12 3.80 -20.85 8.84
C MET A 12 5.23 -20.51 8.44
N ALA A 13 6.22 -20.95 9.23
CA ALA A 13 7.62 -20.71 8.93
C ALA A 13 8.00 -21.34 7.58
N VAL A 14 7.61 -22.58 7.32
CA VAL A 14 7.88 -23.26 6.05
C VAL A 14 7.20 -22.55 4.88
N VAL A 15 5.91 -22.24 4.99
CA VAL A 15 5.13 -21.61 3.91
C VAL A 15 5.56 -20.17 3.63
N THR A 16 6.09 -19.44 4.62
CA THR A 16 6.55 -18.06 4.45
C THR A 16 8.01 -18.00 3.99
N TYR A 17 8.85 -18.91 4.48
CA TYR A 17 10.28 -18.90 4.18
C TYR A 17 10.57 -19.42 2.77
N ILE A 18 9.85 -20.44 2.29
CA ILE A 18 10.05 -21.00 0.95
C ILE A 18 9.87 -19.91 -0.14
N PRO A 19 8.74 -19.19 -0.23
CA PRO A 19 8.54 -18.16 -1.25
C PRO A 19 9.48 -16.96 -1.08
N ARG A 20 9.99 -16.70 0.12
CA ARG A 20 10.91 -15.59 0.38
C ARG A 20 12.33 -15.95 -0.02
N LEU A 21 12.80 -17.17 0.29
CA LEU A 21 14.16 -17.62 -0.04
C LEU A 21 14.33 -18.01 -1.50
N LEU A 22 13.28 -18.55 -2.12
CA LEU A 22 13.32 -19.05 -3.49
C LEU A 22 13.72 -17.95 -4.50
N PRO A 23 13.21 -16.71 -4.42
CA PRO A 23 13.77 -15.57 -5.15
C PRO A 23 15.24 -15.33 -4.81
N PHE A 24 15.60 -15.24 -3.53
CA PHE A 24 16.99 -14.94 -3.14
C PHE A 24 18.01 -15.98 -3.62
N VAL A 25 17.64 -17.27 -3.66
CA VAL A 25 18.53 -18.36 -4.07
C VAL A 25 18.55 -18.51 -5.58
N LEU A 26 17.42 -18.41 -6.28
CA LEU A 26 17.36 -18.47 -7.74
C LEU A 26 18.06 -17.29 -8.42
N PHE A 27 18.05 -16.11 -7.78
CA PHE A 27 18.68 -14.91 -8.30
C PHE A 27 20.12 -14.69 -7.79
N LYS A 28 20.66 -15.62 -6.98
CA LYS A 28 22.05 -15.53 -6.50
C LYS A 28 23.01 -15.94 -7.63
N GLY A 29 23.60 -14.95 -8.31
CA GLY A 29 24.70 -15.14 -9.26
C GLY A 29 24.37 -15.02 -10.74
N LYS A 30 23.10 -14.76 -11.11
CA LYS A 30 22.74 -14.34 -12.47
C LYS A 30 22.52 -12.84 -12.42
N GLU A 31 23.39 -12.06 -13.06
CA GLU A 31 23.11 -10.64 -13.26
C GLU A 31 21.75 -10.52 -13.92
N MET A 32 20.76 -10.05 -13.15
CA MET A 32 19.43 -9.80 -13.71
C MET A 32 19.65 -8.81 -14.85
N PRO A 33 19.19 -9.11 -16.09
CA PRO A 33 19.34 -8.17 -17.19
C PRO A 33 18.85 -6.79 -16.75
N PRO A 34 19.53 -5.69 -17.15
CA PRO A 34 19.24 -4.35 -16.66
C PRO A 34 17.76 -3.95 -16.79
N PHE A 35 17.06 -4.52 -17.77
CA PHE A 35 15.61 -4.43 -17.92
C PHE A 35 14.83 -4.97 -16.71
N LEU A 36 15.14 -6.20 -16.26
CA LEU A 36 14.45 -6.80 -15.10
C LEU A 36 14.79 -6.06 -13.80
N GLN A 37 16.01 -5.60 -13.59
CA GLN A 37 16.33 -4.80 -12.40
C GLN A 37 15.56 -3.47 -12.38
N GLY A 38 15.44 -2.81 -13.53
CA GLY A 38 14.63 -1.61 -13.68
C GLY A 38 13.16 -1.88 -13.38
N VAL A 39 12.60 -2.99 -13.89
CA VAL A 39 11.22 -3.39 -13.61
C VAL A 39 11.03 -3.73 -12.13
N LEU A 40 11.85 -4.61 -11.55
CA LEU A 40 11.74 -5.02 -10.14
C LEU A 40 11.85 -3.84 -9.17
N LYS A 41 12.71 -2.85 -9.44
CA LYS A 41 12.82 -1.63 -8.63
C LYS A 41 11.55 -0.77 -8.66
N ASN A 42 10.79 -0.83 -9.76
CA ASN A 42 9.56 -0.06 -9.95
C ASN A 42 8.30 -0.82 -9.50
N ILE A 43 8.36 -2.15 -9.31
CA ILE A 43 7.23 -2.95 -8.83
C ILE A 43 6.64 -2.38 -7.52
N PRO A 44 7.41 -2.05 -6.47
CA PRO A 44 6.84 -1.57 -5.21
C PRO A 44 6.00 -0.30 -5.40
N TYR A 45 6.51 0.68 -6.15
CA TYR A 45 5.80 1.92 -6.43
C TYR A 45 4.55 1.69 -7.28
N ALA A 46 4.64 0.81 -8.28
CA ALA A 46 3.50 0.43 -9.11
C ALA A 46 2.41 -0.27 -8.27
N THR A 47 2.79 -1.18 -7.37
CA THR A 47 1.84 -1.86 -6.48
C THR A 47 1.19 -0.91 -5.48
N LEU A 48 1.95 0.03 -4.90
CA LEU A 48 1.38 1.05 -4.02
C LEU A 48 0.38 1.92 -4.77
N GLY A 49 0.70 2.40 -5.97
CA GLY A 49 -0.24 3.17 -6.79
C GLY A 49 -1.48 2.36 -7.18
N ALA A 50 -1.29 1.12 -7.64
CA ALA A 50 -2.38 0.23 -8.05
C ALA A 50 -3.29 -0.19 -6.90
N LEU A 51 -2.82 -0.18 -5.65
CA LEU A 51 -3.63 -0.50 -4.48
C LEU A 51 -4.28 0.76 -3.86
N ILE A 52 -3.52 1.86 -3.76
CA ILE A 52 -4.00 3.10 -3.14
C ILE A 52 -5.03 3.78 -4.01
N PHE A 53 -4.80 3.91 -5.33
CA PHE A 53 -5.69 4.63 -6.24
C PHE A 53 -7.13 4.09 -6.28
N PRO A 54 -7.38 2.78 -6.46
CA PRO A 54 -8.73 2.25 -6.32
C PRO A 54 -9.21 2.30 -4.86
N GLY A 55 -8.30 2.13 -3.89
CA GLY A 55 -8.62 2.20 -2.47
C GLY A 55 -9.25 3.54 -2.07
N ILE A 56 -8.76 4.67 -2.58
CA ILE A 56 -9.34 5.99 -2.30
C ILE A 56 -10.65 6.25 -3.02
N LEU A 57 -10.82 5.73 -4.25
CA LEU A 57 -12.00 5.99 -5.08
C LEU A 57 -13.20 5.11 -4.72
N LEU A 58 -12.96 3.89 -4.21
CA LEU A 58 -13.99 2.89 -3.91
C LEU A 58 -14.35 2.81 -2.42
N ILE A 59 -13.94 3.79 -1.61
CA ILE A 59 -14.22 3.81 -0.16
C ILE A 59 -15.71 4.03 0.14
N GLN A 60 -16.44 4.76 -0.71
CA GLN A 60 -17.88 5.02 -0.59
C GLN A 60 -18.59 4.83 -1.93
N GLU A 61 -19.92 4.71 -1.91
CA GLU A 61 -20.74 4.64 -3.14
C GLU A 61 -20.58 5.91 -4.00
N ASP A 62 -20.29 7.04 -3.36
CA ASP A 62 -20.02 8.30 -4.03
C ASP A 62 -18.53 8.49 -4.34
N ILE A 63 -18.19 8.38 -5.62
CA ILE A 63 -16.84 8.61 -6.17
C ILE A 63 -16.34 10.03 -5.85
N THR A 64 -17.23 11.01 -5.69
CA THR A 64 -16.84 12.39 -5.37
C THR A 64 -16.16 12.49 -4.01
N TYR A 65 -16.56 11.66 -3.04
CA TYR A 65 -15.95 11.60 -1.71
C TYR A 65 -14.47 11.22 -1.79
N GLY A 66 -14.17 10.16 -2.55
CA GLY A 66 -12.79 9.72 -2.80
C GLY A 66 -11.96 10.76 -3.57
N LEU A 67 -12.57 11.40 -4.56
CA LEU A 67 -11.90 12.41 -5.39
C LEU A 67 -11.52 13.66 -4.60
N ILE A 68 -12.39 14.13 -3.70
CA ILE A 68 -12.14 15.29 -2.84
C ILE A 68 -11.03 14.97 -1.83
N GLY A 69 -11.07 13.80 -1.20
CA GLY A 69 -10.00 13.35 -0.29
C GLY A 69 -8.64 13.23 -0.99
N ALA A 70 -8.63 12.68 -2.21
CA ALA A 70 -7.44 12.55 -3.03
C ALA A 70 -6.88 13.93 -3.44
N ALA A 71 -7.75 14.84 -3.89
CA ALA A 71 -7.36 16.20 -4.26
C ALA A 71 -6.80 16.97 -3.05
N ALA A 72 -7.44 16.87 -1.89
CA ALA A 72 -6.96 17.48 -0.66
C ALA A 72 -5.58 16.94 -0.24
N ALA A 73 -5.41 15.62 -0.22
CA ALA A 73 -4.14 14.99 0.09
C ALA A 73 -3.04 15.39 -0.91
N PHE A 74 -3.38 15.43 -2.21
CA PHE A 74 -2.44 15.80 -3.27
C PHE A 74 -2.00 17.27 -3.15
N LEU A 75 -2.93 18.19 -2.92
CA LEU A 75 -2.61 19.61 -2.74
C LEU A 75 -1.69 19.83 -1.53
N ILE A 76 -2.02 19.23 -0.38
CA ILE A 76 -1.23 19.40 0.84
C ILE A 76 0.16 18.75 0.68
N ALA A 77 0.25 17.60 0.00
CA ALA A 77 1.53 16.96 -0.31
C ALA A 77 2.37 17.79 -1.28
N PHE A 78 1.74 18.43 -2.28
CA PHE A 78 2.43 19.28 -3.26
C PHE A 78 3.04 20.53 -2.63
N LEU A 79 2.46 21.02 -1.52
CA LEU A 79 3.03 22.12 -0.72
C LEU A 79 4.28 21.71 0.08
N GLY A 80 4.73 20.45 0.00
CA GLY A 80 5.92 19.96 0.70
C GLY A 80 5.68 19.65 2.18
N ALA A 81 4.43 19.48 2.60
CA ALA A 81 4.10 19.13 3.97
C ALA A 81 4.50 17.69 4.33
N ASN A 82 4.78 17.45 5.63
CA ASN A 82 5.07 16.11 6.13
C ASN A 82 3.83 15.20 5.98
N VAL A 83 4.06 13.90 5.76
CA VAL A 83 3.02 12.86 5.60
C VAL A 83 1.95 12.93 6.71
N ILE A 84 2.35 13.20 7.96
CA ILE A 84 1.40 13.34 9.07
C ILE A 84 0.43 14.50 8.84
N VAL A 85 0.93 15.65 8.37
CA VAL A 85 0.11 16.84 8.08
C VAL A 85 -0.81 16.59 6.90
N VAL A 86 -0.31 15.90 5.86
CA VAL A 86 -1.12 15.48 4.70
C VAL A 86 -2.29 14.60 5.14
N VAL A 87 -2.02 13.58 5.97
CA VAL A 87 -3.04 12.66 6.46
C VAL A 87 -4.07 13.39 7.33
N LEU A 88 -3.63 14.19 8.30
CA LEU A 88 -4.53 14.95 9.16
C LEU A 88 -5.38 15.96 8.38
N GLY A 89 -4.78 16.64 7.39
CA GLY A 89 -5.49 17.59 6.55
C GLY A 89 -6.52 16.92 5.65
N ALA A 90 -6.19 15.78 5.04
CA ALA A 90 -7.16 15.00 4.26
C ALA A 90 -8.32 14.50 5.13
N ILE A 91 -8.05 14.01 6.35
CA ILE A 91 -9.09 13.61 7.31
C ILE A 91 -9.96 14.80 7.70
N ALA A 92 -9.37 15.97 7.96
CA ALA A 92 -10.13 17.17 8.31
C ALA A 92 -11.05 17.62 7.17
N VAL A 93 -10.55 17.66 5.93
CA VAL A 93 -11.36 18.03 4.75
C VAL A 93 -12.51 17.04 4.54
N LEU A 94 -12.21 15.74 4.62
CA LEU A 94 -13.24 14.71 4.48
C LEU A 94 -14.27 14.78 5.61
N SER A 95 -13.84 14.98 6.85
CA SER A 95 -14.74 15.13 8.01
C SER A 95 -15.70 16.32 7.85
N VAL A 96 -15.24 17.43 7.26
CA VAL A 96 -16.13 18.58 6.96
C VAL A 96 -17.10 18.24 5.83
N TYR A 97 -16.64 17.52 4.81
CA TYR A 97 -17.48 17.08 3.69
C TYR A 97 -18.60 16.12 4.14
N THR A 98 -18.30 15.16 5.01
CA THR A 98 -19.29 14.24 5.58
C THR A 98 -20.39 14.95 6.38
N VAL A 99 -20.06 16.07 7.04
CA VAL A 99 -21.05 16.85 7.82
C VAL A 99 -22.00 17.62 6.90
N PHE A 100 -21.54 18.06 5.73
CA PHE A 100 -22.36 18.79 4.75
C PHE A 100 -23.23 17.88 3.89
N MET A 101 -22.75 16.68 3.60
CA MET A 101 -23.48 15.67 2.82
C MET A 101 -23.54 14.39 3.66
N PRO A 102 -24.54 14.26 4.57
CA PRO A 102 -24.77 13.01 5.26
C PRO A 102 -25.23 11.98 4.24
N LEU A 103 -24.32 11.07 3.89
CA LEU A 103 -24.62 9.83 3.17
C LEU A 103 -25.39 8.88 4.10
#